data_AF-A0A960J375-F1
#
_entry.id   AF-A0A960J375-F1
#
_cell.length_a   1.000
_cell.length_b   1.000
_cell.length_c   1.000
_cell.angle_alpha   90.00
_cell.angle_beta   90.00
_cell.angle_gamma   90.00
#
_symmetry.space_group_name_H-M   'P 1'
#
loop_
_entity.id
_entity.type
_entity.pdbx_description
1 polymer ?
#
loop_
_entity_poly.entity_id
_entity_poly.type
_entity_poly.pdbx_seq_one_letter_code
_entity_poly.pdbx_strand_id
1 'polypeptide(L)'
;MTRAKVFGIGLNKTGTISLHEALEVLGYRSLHWGGPAVRKLVEGNAEAGRPLLAGIDDHDAYSDILALSERFDVLDEQYPGSRFVLTTRPVEHWVESRRKHVQRNRERAARGEYAGDFLEIEPDAWRAEFAAHHERVAAYFEGRHDLLVLQIAAGDGWERLCPFLGAPVPDQPFPHRHRADPRRR
;
A
#
# COMPACT_ATOMS: atom_id res chain seq x y z
N MET A 1 -7.85 24.50 6.14
CA MET A 1 -8.54 23.27 5.70
C MET A 1 -7.54 22.13 5.76
N THR A 2 -7.91 21.01 6.37
CA THR A 2 -7.08 19.79 6.39
C THR A 2 -7.02 19.20 4.98
N ARG A 3 -5.83 18.74 4.55
CA ARG A 3 -5.65 18.06 3.26
C ARG A 3 -6.47 16.77 3.26
N ALA A 4 -7.14 16.45 2.15
CA ALA A 4 -7.81 15.16 1.98
C ALA A 4 -6.81 14.01 2.15
N LYS A 5 -7.23 12.93 2.81
CA LYS A 5 -6.35 11.78 3.05
C LYS A 5 -6.11 11.01 1.75
N VAL A 6 -4.95 10.36 1.66
CA VAL A 6 -4.62 9.44 0.56
C VAL A 6 -4.34 8.05 1.11
N PHE A 7 -5.12 7.06 0.69
CA PHE A 7 -4.96 5.68 1.12
C PHE A 7 -4.38 4.83 -0.01
N GLY A 8 -3.14 4.37 0.20
CA GLY A 8 -2.52 3.33 -0.62
C GLY A 8 -3.05 1.97 -0.20
N ILE A 9 -4.10 1.49 -0.90
CA ILE A 9 -4.82 0.25 -0.59
C ILE A 9 -4.28 -0.97 -1.35
N GLY A 10 -3.11 -0.84 -1.99
CA GLY A 10 -2.41 -1.99 -2.57
C GLY A 10 -1.95 -2.97 -1.49
N LEU A 11 -1.91 -4.26 -1.84
CA LEU A 11 -1.27 -5.27 -1.00
C LEU A 11 0.24 -5.04 -0.93
N ASN A 12 0.91 -5.62 0.06
CA ASN A 12 2.36 -5.52 0.13
C ASN A 12 3.01 -6.00 -1.17
N LYS A 13 4.22 -5.50 -1.49
CA LYS A 13 4.99 -5.92 -2.69
C LYS A 13 4.42 -5.47 -4.06
N THR A 14 3.42 -4.60 -4.10
CA THR A 14 2.88 -4.01 -5.35
C THR A 14 3.49 -2.64 -5.71
N GLY A 15 4.44 -2.13 -4.93
CA GLY A 15 5.06 -0.81 -5.14
C GLY A 15 4.68 0.23 -4.07
N THR A 16 4.13 -0.21 -2.94
CA THR A 16 3.71 0.63 -1.81
C THR A 16 4.80 1.58 -1.30
N ILE A 17 6.07 1.16 -1.27
CA ILE A 17 7.18 2.04 -0.86
C ILE A 17 7.47 3.16 -1.87
N SER A 18 7.36 2.87 -3.17
CA SER A 18 7.48 3.88 -4.23
C SER A 18 6.33 4.88 -4.18
N LEU A 19 5.11 4.41 -3.90
CA LEU A 19 3.97 5.29 -3.65
C LEU A 19 4.21 6.21 -2.45
N HIS A 20 4.69 5.65 -1.33
CA HIS A 20 5.04 6.42 -0.13
C HIS A 20 6.06 7.52 -0.44
N GLU A 21 7.20 7.18 -1.05
CA GLU A 21 8.24 8.15 -1.44
C GLU A 21 7.68 9.20 -2.42
N ALA A 22 6.81 8.80 -3.35
CA ALA A 22 6.20 9.73 -4.29
C ALA A 22 5.26 10.74 -3.59
N LEU A 23 4.50 10.27 -2.60
CA LEU A 23 3.62 11.12 -1.79
C LEU A 23 4.43 12.09 -0.92
N GLU A 24 5.55 11.66 -0.34
CA GLU A 24 6.45 12.55 0.40
C GLU A 24 7.01 13.67 -0.48
N VAL A 25 7.41 13.34 -1.72
CA VAL A 25 7.86 14.34 -2.71
C VAL A 25 6.75 15.35 -3.03
N LEU A 26 5.48 14.93 -3.07
CA LEU A 26 4.32 15.80 -3.24
C LEU A 26 3.89 16.53 -1.94
N GLY A 27 4.72 16.47 -0.90
CA GLY A 27 4.52 17.16 0.37
C GLY A 27 3.45 16.54 1.27
N TYR A 28 3.07 15.27 1.07
CA TYR A 28 2.22 14.56 2.01
C TYR A 28 3.04 14.02 3.19
N ARG A 29 2.51 14.13 4.41
CA ARG A 29 3.03 13.34 5.54
C ARG A 29 2.55 11.90 5.36
N SER A 30 3.40 11.05 4.80
CA SER A 30 3.03 9.68 4.44
C SER A 30 3.52 8.67 5.49
N LEU A 31 2.64 7.82 6.00
CA LEU A 31 2.97 6.69 6.86
C LEU A 31 2.99 5.39 6.04
N HIS A 32 4.12 4.70 6.03
CA HIS A 32 4.29 3.42 5.34
C HIS A 32 4.67 2.31 6.30
N TRP A 33 3.85 1.25 6.36
CA TRP A 33 3.93 0.11 7.29
C TRP A 33 3.82 0.47 8.78
N GLY A 34 4.59 1.45 9.28
CA GLY A 34 4.55 1.91 10.67
C GLY A 34 5.05 0.90 11.71
N GLY A 35 5.35 -0.33 11.30
CA GLY A 35 5.82 -1.38 12.18
C GLY A 35 4.72 -2.05 13.03
N PRO A 36 5.11 -3.01 13.89
CA PRO A 36 4.17 -3.79 14.69
C PRO A 36 3.28 -2.95 15.62
N ALA A 37 3.78 -1.82 16.12
CA ALA A 37 3.04 -0.92 16.99
C ALA A 37 1.84 -0.27 16.26
N VAL A 38 2.06 0.20 15.03
CA VAL A 38 0.99 0.78 14.19
C VAL A 38 -0.02 -0.30 13.78
N ARG A 39 0.46 -1.49 13.37
CA ARG A 39 -0.41 -2.64 13.10
C ARG A 39 -1.35 -2.91 14.28
N LYS A 40 -0.79 -3.11 15.47
CA LYS A 40 -1.56 -3.40 16.69
C LYS A 40 -2.53 -2.28 17.07
N LEU A 41 -2.13 -1.02 16.88
CA LEU A 41 -2.99 0.13 17.14
C LEU A 41 -4.21 0.15 16.22
N VAL A 42 -4.01 -0.05 14.91
CA VAL A 42 -5.11 -0.06 13.92
C VAL A 42 -6.05 -1.24 14.16
N GLU A 43 -5.50 -2.44 14.38
CA GLU A 43 -6.29 -3.65 14.70
C GLU A 43 -7.10 -3.44 16.00
N GLY A 44 -6.48 -2.94 17.07
CA GLY A 44 -7.15 -2.65 18.33
C GLY A 44 -8.14 -1.48 18.27
N ASN A 45 -8.00 -0.55 17.32
CA ASN A 45 -9.02 0.46 17.05
C ASN A 45 -10.24 -0.17 16.38
N ALA A 46 -10.02 -1.03 15.38
CA ALA A 46 -11.09 -1.75 14.69
C ALA A 46 -11.89 -2.64 15.65
N GLU A 47 -11.21 -3.43 16.49
CA GLU A 47 -11.84 -4.29 17.49
C GLU A 47 -12.68 -3.50 18.51
N ALA A 48 -12.21 -2.30 18.88
CA ALA A 48 -12.89 -1.43 19.83
C ALA A 48 -13.95 -0.51 19.18
N GLY A 49 -14.22 -0.64 17.89
CA GLY A 49 -15.17 0.23 17.17
C GLY A 49 -14.76 1.71 17.12
N ARG A 50 -13.46 2.01 17.23
CA ARG A 50 -12.90 3.37 17.13
C ARG A 50 -12.53 3.70 15.69
N PRO A 51 -12.37 5.00 15.34
CA PRO A 51 -11.78 5.39 14.06
C PRO A 51 -10.45 4.68 13.83
N LEU A 52 -10.24 4.12 12.64
CA LEU A 52 -9.10 3.26 12.36
C LEU A 52 -7.76 3.99 12.60
N LEU A 53 -7.71 5.29 12.28
CA LEU A 53 -6.51 6.11 12.42
C LEU A 53 -6.40 6.81 13.78
N ALA A 54 -7.28 6.52 14.76
CA ALA A 54 -7.21 7.19 16.06
C ALA A 54 -5.82 7.00 16.70
N GLY A 55 -5.09 8.11 16.90
CA GLY A 55 -3.72 8.12 17.43
C GLY A 55 -2.61 8.15 16.37
N ILE A 56 -2.96 8.10 15.09
CA ILE A 56 -2.05 8.25 13.94
C ILE A 56 -2.67 9.12 12.82
N ASP A 57 -3.76 9.85 13.12
CA ASP A 57 -4.57 10.64 12.18
C ASP A 57 -3.92 11.97 11.79
N ASP A 58 -2.76 12.26 12.37
CA ASP A 58 -1.91 13.39 12.03
C ASP A 58 -1.20 13.22 10.69
N HIS A 59 -1.17 12.04 10.07
CA HIS A 59 -0.60 11.82 8.73
C HIS A 59 -1.60 12.11 7.61
N ASP A 60 -1.13 12.50 6.44
CA ASP A 60 -1.97 12.81 5.29
C ASP A 60 -2.16 11.62 4.34
N ALA A 61 -1.27 10.63 4.41
CA ALA A 61 -1.35 9.44 3.58
C ALA A 61 -0.90 8.18 4.32
N TYR A 62 -1.45 7.02 3.96
CA TYR A 62 -1.18 5.74 4.59
C TYR A 62 -0.99 4.66 3.53
N SER A 63 0.01 3.78 3.67
CA SER A 63 0.23 2.66 2.76
C SER A 63 0.89 1.48 3.46
N ASP A 64 0.73 0.28 2.89
CA ASP A 64 1.36 -0.95 3.39
C ASP A 64 0.95 -1.35 4.81
N ILE A 65 -0.22 -0.90 5.28
CA ILE A 65 -0.83 -1.32 6.55
C ILE A 65 -2.03 -2.19 6.18
N LEU A 66 -1.88 -3.51 6.29
CA LEU A 66 -2.85 -4.49 5.76
C LEU A 66 -4.29 -4.22 6.24
N ALA A 67 -4.47 -3.99 7.53
CA ALA A 67 -5.80 -3.71 8.10
C ALA A 67 -6.48 -2.46 7.51
N LEU A 68 -5.71 -1.47 7.04
CA LEU A 68 -6.23 -0.31 6.32
C LEU A 68 -6.55 -0.65 4.86
N SER A 69 -5.68 -1.42 4.20
CA SER A 69 -5.93 -1.92 2.84
C SER A 69 -7.18 -2.79 2.78
N GLU A 70 -7.46 -3.61 3.79
CA GLU A 70 -8.64 -4.50 3.80
C GLU A 70 -9.95 -3.77 4.11
N ARG A 71 -9.86 -2.64 4.84
CA ARG A 71 -10.99 -1.86 5.37
C ARG A 71 -11.10 -0.48 4.70
N PHE A 72 -10.83 -0.43 3.40
CA PHE A 72 -10.90 0.82 2.62
C PHE A 72 -12.30 1.44 2.61
N ASP A 73 -13.33 0.62 2.72
CA ASP A 73 -14.74 0.99 2.85
C ASP A 73 -15.00 1.74 4.15
N VAL A 74 -14.51 1.21 5.28
CA VAL A 74 -14.59 1.88 6.58
C VAL A 74 -13.79 3.20 6.57
N LEU A 75 -12.65 3.24 5.87
CA LEU A 75 -11.87 4.47 5.73
C LEU A 75 -12.60 5.55 4.92
N ASP A 76 -13.30 5.17 3.85
CA ASP A 76 -14.11 6.10 3.05
C ASP A 76 -15.22 6.72 3.89
N GLU A 77 -15.90 5.92 4.71
CA GLU A 77 -16.92 6.39 5.64
C GLU A 77 -16.36 7.31 6.74
N GLN A 78 -15.23 6.95 7.33
CA GLN A 78 -14.62 7.69 8.45
C GLN A 78 -13.91 8.97 8.02
N TYR A 79 -13.42 9.02 6.78
CA TYR A 79 -12.62 10.12 6.23
C TYR A 79 -13.17 10.53 4.86
N PRO A 80 -14.36 11.16 4.80
CA PRO A 80 -15.00 11.52 3.53
C PRO A 80 -14.13 12.48 2.70
N GLY A 81 -14.16 12.31 1.38
CA GLY A 81 -13.37 13.09 0.43
C GLY A 81 -11.92 12.61 0.28
N SER A 82 -11.59 11.46 0.86
CA SER A 82 -10.29 10.81 0.66
C SER A 82 -10.10 10.30 -0.77
N ARG A 83 -8.84 10.06 -1.14
CA ARG A 83 -8.46 9.46 -2.42
C ARG A 83 -7.77 8.13 -2.20
N PHE A 84 -8.05 7.16 -3.05
CA PHE A 84 -7.56 5.80 -2.94
C PHE A 84 -6.62 5.47 -4.09
N VAL A 85 -5.49 4.84 -3.78
CA VAL A 85 -4.51 4.39 -4.77
C VAL A 85 -4.31 2.89 -4.63
N LEU A 86 -4.83 2.12 -5.58
CA LEU A 86 -4.57 0.69 -5.71
C LEU A 86 -3.27 0.49 -6.50
N THR A 87 -2.17 0.28 -5.79
CA THR A 87 -0.93 -0.17 -6.44
C THR A 87 -1.03 -1.66 -6.76
N THR A 88 -0.75 -2.02 -8.01
CA THR A 88 -0.90 -3.40 -8.50
C THR A 88 0.19 -3.80 -9.50
N ARG A 89 0.24 -5.10 -9.83
CA ARG A 89 1.16 -5.71 -10.79
C ARG A 89 0.63 -7.09 -11.22
N PRO A 90 1.17 -7.72 -12.28
CA PRO A 90 0.80 -9.09 -12.64
C PRO A 90 0.93 -10.05 -11.46
N VAL A 91 -0.12 -10.85 -11.18
CA VAL A 91 -0.24 -11.67 -9.96
C VAL A 91 0.95 -12.61 -9.78
N GLU A 92 1.46 -13.24 -10.85
CA GLU A 92 2.63 -14.13 -10.77
C GLU A 92 3.90 -13.38 -10.37
N HIS A 93 4.08 -12.15 -10.85
CA HIS A 93 5.20 -11.31 -10.43
C HIS A 93 5.08 -10.88 -8.96
N TRP A 94 3.85 -10.71 -8.48
CA TRP A 94 3.58 -10.40 -7.07
C TRP A 94 3.84 -11.60 -6.16
N VAL A 95 3.36 -12.80 -6.53
CA VAL A 95 3.64 -14.06 -5.82
C VAL A 95 5.15 -14.28 -5.68
N GLU A 96 5.91 -14.12 -6.77
CA GLU A 96 7.36 -14.27 -6.74
C GLU A 96 8.04 -13.21 -5.84
N SER A 97 7.52 -11.99 -5.83
CA SER A 97 8.00 -10.92 -4.93
C SER A 97 7.75 -11.25 -3.45
N ARG A 98 6.60 -11.86 -3.11
CA ARG A 98 6.32 -12.36 -1.75
C ARG A 98 7.19 -13.54 -1.38
N ARG A 99 7.43 -14.51 -2.27
CA ARG A 99 8.37 -15.62 -2.03
C ARG A 99 9.76 -15.11 -1.64
N LYS A 100 10.32 -14.18 -2.42
CA LYS A 100 11.61 -13.56 -2.12
C LYS A 100 11.61 -12.79 -0.80
N HIS A 101 10.47 -12.18 -0.46
CA HIS A 101 10.32 -11.48 0.82
C HIS A 101 10.32 -12.44 2.01
N VAL A 102 9.56 -13.54 1.93
CA VAL A 102 9.53 -14.59 2.95
C VAL A 102 10.92 -15.21 3.12
N GLN A 103 11.62 -15.53 2.03
CA GLN A 103 12.98 -16.07 2.10
C GLN A 103 13.93 -15.13 2.87
N ARG A 104 13.86 -13.83 2.58
CA ARG A 104 14.64 -12.83 3.32
C ARG A 104 14.22 -12.72 4.79
N ASN A 105 12.94 -12.83 5.09
CA ASN A 105 12.45 -12.81 6.47
C ASN A 105 12.92 -14.04 7.25
N ARG A 106 12.95 -15.23 6.63
CA ARG A 106 13.52 -16.46 7.20
C ARG A 106 15.00 -16.31 7.51
N GLU A 107 15.79 -15.75 6.59
CA GLU A 107 17.21 -15.46 6.80
C GLU A 107 17.43 -14.48 7.96
N ARG A 108 16.61 -13.42 8.04
CA ARG A 108 16.66 -12.46 9.15
C ARG A 108 16.23 -13.07 10.47
N ALA A 109 15.21 -13.92 10.47
CA ALA A 109 14.74 -14.63 11.66
C ALA A 109 15.84 -15.56 12.20
N ALA A 110 16.54 -16.29 11.31
CA ALA A 110 17.68 -17.12 11.69
C ALA A 110 18.83 -16.32 12.33
N ARG A 111 18.94 -15.01 12.04
CA ARG A 111 19.90 -14.09 12.68
C ARG A 111 19.34 -13.34 13.90
N GLY A 112 18.08 -13.59 14.29
CA GLY A 112 17.40 -12.86 15.38
C GLY A 112 16.98 -11.43 15.02
N GLU A 113 17.01 -11.05 13.74
CA GLU A 113 16.74 -9.69 13.23
C GLU A 113 15.27 -9.49 12.79
N TYR A 114 14.44 -10.52 12.92
CA TYR A 114 13.04 -10.50 12.53
C TYR A 114 12.19 -11.32 13.50
N ALA A 115 11.25 -10.64 14.16
CA ALA A 115 10.30 -11.24 15.10
C ALA A 115 8.86 -11.25 14.56
N GLY A 116 8.69 -11.07 13.24
CA GLY A 116 7.39 -11.13 12.59
C GLY A 116 6.98 -12.55 12.20
N ASP A 117 5.74 -12.67 11.76
CA ASP A 117 5.03 -13.92 11.43
C ASP A 117 5.02 -14.24 9.92
N PHE A 118 5.51 -13.34 9.06
CA PHE A 118 5.49 -13.50 7.62
C PHE A 118 6.63 -14.42 7.11
N LEU A 119 6.54 -15.70 7.48
CA LEU A 119 7.55 -16.73 7.26
C LEU A 119 7.07 -17.91 6.41
N GLU A 120 5.77 -18.02 6.11
CA GLU A 120 5.23 -19.11 5.29
C GLU A 120 5.06 -18.73 3.83
N ILE A 121 5.25 -19.71 2.94
CA ILE A 121 5.07 -19.53 1.50
C ILE A 121 3.78 -20.24 1.10
N GLU A 122 2.75 -19.46 0.77
CA GLU A 122 1.40 -19.96 0.49
C GLU A 122 0.87 -19.41 -0.83
N PRO A 123 1.38 -19.86 -1.98
CA PRO A 123 1.19 -19.19 -3.27
C PRO A 123 -0.28 -19.16 -3.72
N ASP A 124 -1.01 -20.24 -3.49
CA ASP A 124 -2.41 -20.35 -3.93
C ASP A 124 -3.33 -19.51 -3.04
N ALA A 125 -3.07 -19.49 -1.72
CA ALA A 125 -3.75 -18.59 -0.79
C ALA A 125 -3.48 -17.12 -1.15
N TRP A 126 -2.23 -16.77 -1.49
CA TRP A 126 -1.88 -15.43 -1.92
C TRP A 126 -2.60 -15.05 -3.23
N ARG A 127 -2.67 -15.95 -4.22
CA ARG A 127 -3.42 -15.67 -5.46
C ARG A 127 -4.89 -15.42 -5.19
N ALA A 128 -5.51 -16.21 -4.31
CA ALA A 128 -6.89 -16.01 -3.89
C ALA A 128 -7.08 -14.67 -3.16
N GLU A 129 -6.18 -14.32 -2.23
CA GLU A 129 -6.16 -13.03 -1.53
C GLU A 129 -6.06 -11.86 -2.52
N PHE A 130 -5.13 -11.96 -3.48
CA PHE A 130 -4.95 -10.93 -4.50
C PHE A 130 -6.20 -10.73 -5.34
N ALA A 131 -6.78 -11.82 -5.85
CA ALA A 131 -8.00 -11.77 -6.65
C ALA A 131 -9.17 -11.17 -5.85
N ALA A 132 -9.42 -11.69 -4.65
CA ALA A 132 -10.52 -11.23 -3.80
C ALA A 132 -10.39 -9.75 -3.42
N HIS A 133 -9.17 -9.27 -3.12
CA HIS A 133 -8.94 -7.87 -2.84
C HIS A 133 -9.21 -6.98 -4.06
N HIS A 134 -8.73 -7.37 -5.24
CA HIS A 134 -8.95 -6.59 -6.47
C HIS A 134 -10.43 -6.58 -6.88
N GLU A 135 -11.13 -7.70 -6.75
CA GLU A 135 -12.57 -7.81 -7.00
C GLU A 135 -13.37 -6.91 -6.05
N ARG A 136 -13.05 -6.92 -4.76
CA ARG A 136 -13.69 -6.04 -3.77
C ARG A 136 -13.45 -4.56 -4.07
N VAL A 137 -12.22 -4.17 -4.39
CA VAL A 137 -11.89 -2.79 -4.74
C VAL A 137 -12.61 -2.37 -6.02
N ALA A 138 -12.60 -3.19 -7.06
CA ALA A 138 -13.27 -2.90 -8.32
C ALA A 138 -14.79 -2.72 -8.12
N ALA A 139 -15.44 -3.62 -7.37
CA ALA A 139 -16.86 -3.55 -7.10
C ALA A 139 -17.23 -2.32 -6.25
N TYR A 140 -16.46 -2.00 -5.22
CA TYR A 140 -16.75 -0.86 -4.34
C TYR A 140 -16.57 0.50 -5.04
N PHE A 141 -15.57 0.61 -5.92
CA PHE A 141 -15.25 1.84 -6.63
C PHE A 141 -15.87 1.94 -8.04
N GLU A 142 -16.82 1.06 -8.38
CA GLU A 142 -17.48 1.09 -9.69
C GLU A 142 -18.15 2.45 -9.93
N GLY A 143 -17.80 3.10 -11.06
CA GLY A 143 -18.31 4.42 -11.43
C GLY A 143 -17.76 5.61 -10.60
N ARG A 144 -16.83 5.37 -9.66
CA ARG A 144 -16.22 6.41 -8.83
C ARG A 144 -14.93 6.96 -9.45
N HIS A 145 -14.58 8.19 -9.09
CA HIS A 145 -13.42 8.93 -9.62
C HIS A 145 -12.33 9.20 -8.57
N ASP A 146 -12.52 8.67 -7.36
CA ASP A 146 -11.62 8.79 -6.22
C ASP A 146 -10.74 7.55 -6.01
N LEU A 147 -10.71 6.64 -7.00
CA LEU A 147 -9.76 5.53 -7.09
C LEU A 147 -8.80 5.71 -8.27
N LEU A 148 -7.50 5.56 -8.01
CA LEU A 148 -6.46 5.40 -9.02
C LEU A 148 -5.84 4.00 -8.94
N VAL A 149 -5.87 3.26 -10.04
CA VAL A 149 -5.10 2.02 -10.19
C VAL A 149 -3.74 2.34 -10.81
N LEU A 150 -2.65 1.95 -10.13
CA LEU A 150 -1.29 2.31 -10.48
C LEU A 150 -0.38 1.07 -10.61
N GLN A 151 0.15 0.84 -11.81
CA GLN A 151 1.12 -0.22 -12.10
C GLN A 151 2.55 0.33 -12.16
N ILE A 152 3.08 0.70 -10.99
CA ILE A 152 4.43 1.29 -10.87
C ILE A 152 5.48 0.40 -11.56
N ALA A 153 5.41 -0.92 -11.37
CA ALA A 153 6.37 -1.84 -12.00
C ALA A 153 6.30 -1.87 -13.55
N ALA A 154 5.20 -1.41 -14.14
CA ALA A 154 5.01 -1.31 -15.58
C ALA A 154 5.36 0.09 -16.16
N GLY A 155 5.73 1.05 -15.30
CA GLY A 155 6.17 2.38 -15.71
C GLY A 155 5.22 3.52 -15.34
N ASP A 156 4.07 3.24 -14.72
CA ASP A 156 3.20 4.29 -14.22
C ASP A 156 3.91 5.14 -13.15
N GLY A 157 3.78 6.46 -13.24
CA GLY A 157 4.41 7.40 -12.32
C GLY A 157 3.66 8.73 -12.18
N TRP A 158 4.39 9.84 -12.32
CA TRP A 158 3.87 11.18 -12.07
C TRP A 158 2.70 11.54 -12.99
N GLU A 159 2.75 11.12 -14.24
CA GLU A 159 1.74 11.41 -15.27
C GLU A 159 0.35 10.87 -14.91
N ARG A 160 0.27 9.85 -14.05
CA ARG A 160 -1.00 9.33 -13.53
C ARG A 160 -1.30 9.84 -12.13
N LEU A 161 -0.29 9.86 -11.24
CA LEU A 161 -0.48 10.21 -9.84
C LEU A 161 -0.78 11.70 -9.65
N CYS A 162 -0.06 12.60 -10.33
CA CYS A 162 -0.20 14.04 -10.14
C CYS A 162 -1.57 14.59 -10.57
N PRO A 163 -2.12 14.26 -11.77
CA PRO A 163 -3.46 14.70 -12.15
C PRO A 163 -4.55 14.18 -11.20
N PHE A 164 -4.45 12.91 -10.79
CA PHE A 164 -5.37 12.33 -9.81
C PHE A 164 -5.30 13.04 -8.46
N LEU A 165 -4.10 13.44 -8.03
CA LEU A 165 -3.90 14.18 -6.79
C LEU A 165 -4.10 15.70 -6.93
N GLY A 166 -4.33 16.24 -8.13
CA GLY A 166 -4.39 17.67 -8.37
C GLY A 166 -3.10 18.40 -8.00
N ALA A 167 -1.95 17.73 -8.14
CA ALA A 167 -0.63 18.25 -7.79
C ALA A 167 0.18 18.54 -9.07
N PRO A 168 1.13 19.49 -9.03
CA PRO A 168 2.07 19.67 -10.14
C PRO A 168 3.01 18.45 -10.26
N VAL A 169 3.48 18.20 -11.48
CA VAL A 169 4.50 17.18 -11.75
C VAL A 169 5.86 17.71 -11.26
N PRO A 170 6.55 17.00 -10.34
CA PRO A 170 7.89 17.40 -9.89
C PRO A 170 8.94 17.29 -10.99
N ASP A 171 9.96 18.14 -10.95
CA ASP A 171 11.14 18.06 -11.83
C ASP A 171 12.16 17.02 -11.31
N GLN A 172 11.69 15.77 -11.18
CA GLN A 172 12.53 14.64 -10.80
C GLN A 172 11.89 13.31 -11.25
N PRO A 173 12.69 12.23 -11.44
CA PRO A 173 12.16 10.92 -11.77
C PRO A 173 11.18 10.38 -10.71
N PHE A 174 10.22 9.56 -11.14
CA PHE A 174 9.33 8.87 -10.20
C PHE A 174 10.13 7.88 -9.32
N PRO A 175 9.90 7.83 -8.00
CA PRO A 175 10.61 6.92 -7.12
C PRO A 175 10.43 5.45 -7.53
N HIS A 176 11.54 4.76 -7.79
CA HIS A 176 11.56 3.34 -8.14
C HIS A 176 12.52 2.56 -7.25
N ARG A 177 12.07 2.20 -6.06
CA ARG A 177 12.87 1.38 -5.14
C ARG A 177 12.73 -0.10 -5.50
N HIS A 178 13.86 -0.79 -5.68
CA HIS A 178 13.95 -2.21 -6.05
C HIS A 178 13.52 -2.57 -7.48
N ARG A 179 14.09 -1.92 -8.50
CA ARG A 179 14.12 -2.53 -9.84
C ARG A 179 14.77 -3.91 -9.72
N ALA A 180 14.08 -4.96 -10.18
CA ALA A 180 14.79 -6.18 -10.55
C ALA A 180 15.73 -5.76 -11.69
N ASP A 181 17.04 -5.79 -11.45
CA ASP A 181 18.00 -5.56 -12.52
C ASP A 181 17.76 -6.62 -13.60
N PRO A 182 17.36 -6.26 -14.83
CA PRO A 182 17.17 -7.23 -15.91
C PRO A 182 18.45 -8.00 -16.25
N ARG A 183 19.62 -7.56 -15.77
CA ARG A 183 20.93 -8.22 -15.94
C ARG A 183 21.25 -9.25 -14.84
N ARG A 184 20.36 -9.44 -13.85
CA ARG A 184 20.46 -10.51 -12.84
C ARG A 184 19.43 -11.62 -13.16
N ARG A 185 19.66 -12.33 -14.26
CA ARG A 185 19.07 -13.65 -14.54
C ARG A 185 20.19 -14.62 -14.87
#